data_AF-A0A7J7MPJ9-F1
#
_entry.id   AF-A0A7J7MPJ9-F1
#
_cell.length_a   1.000
_cell.length_b   1.000
_cell.length_c   1.000
_cell.angle_alpha   90.00
_cell.angle_beta   90.00
_cell.angle_gamma   90.00
#
_symmetry.space_group_name_H-M   'P 1'
#
loop_
_entity.id
_entity.type
_entity.pdbx_description
1 polymer ?
#
loop_
_entity_poly.entity_id
_entity_poly.type
_entity_poly.pdbx_seq_one_letter_code
_entity_poly.pdbx_strand_id
1 'polypeptide(L)'
;MGGVISQSRVEEALSLCKERKRFIKQAIDARLQGVRRGKLGELTCEQLGLVNDLQCKIYKEEEKVSNKMASMQENIADDPLALIANEFYSGRVGESNDDVDRALDAHSLALATILKDADKLRLSTLKELLAILTPFQAIDYLIAAKKLHLSSFELSNGFFFLSITQPVISSENLKPKFTLPKLPI
;
A
#
# COMPACT_ATOMS: atom_id res chain seq x y z
N MET A 1 40.45 33.08 -13.53
CA MET A 1 40.97 31.83 -14.14
C MET A 1 39.80 30.89 -14.36
N GLY A 2 39.27 30.81 -15.58
CA GLY A 2 38.22 29.85 -15.95
C GLY A 2 38.81 28.87 -16.96
N GLY A 3 38.91 27.58 -16.59
CA GLY A 3 39.46 26.56 -17.47
C GLY A 3 38.48 26.24 -18.60
N VAL A 4 38.92 26.45 -19.85
CA VAL A 4 38.16 26.07 -21.05
C VAL A 4 38.20 24.55 -21.17
N ILE A 5 37.06 23.90 -20.96
CA ILE A 5 36.90 22.47 -21.25
C ILE A 5 36.91 22.32 -22.77
N SER A 6 37.85 21.56 -23.33
CA SER A 6 37.92 21.32 -24.77
C SER A 6 36.69 20.53 -25.24
N GLN A 7 36.12 20.91 -26.38
CA GLN A 7 34.92 20.31 -26.97
C GLN A 7 35.02 18.78 -27.11
N SER A 8 36.23 18.27 -27.38
CA SER A 8 36.56 16.84 -27.40
C SER A 8 36.28 16.11 -26.08
N ARG A 9 36.54 16.73 -24.92
CA ARG A 9 36.26 16.12 -23.59
C ARG A 9 34.78 16.04 -23.28
N VAL A 10 33.99 16.99 -23.81
CA VAL A 10 32.52 16.97 -23.67
C VAL A 10 31.91 15.86 -24.53
N GLU A 11 32.39 15.69 -25.76
CA GLU A 11 31.92 14.62 -26.66
C GLU A 11 32.27 13.22 -26.13
N GLU A 12 33.46 13.04 -25.56
CA GLU A 12 33.88 11.80 -24.91
C GLU A 12 32.98 11.46 -23.71
N ALA A 13 32.72 12.44 -22.83
CA ALA A 13 31.82 12.26 -21.69
C ALA A 13 30.37 11.92 -22.14
N LEU A 14 29.88 12.56 -23.20
CA LEU A 14 28.57 12.28 -23.77
C LEU A 14 28.50 10.86 -24.34
N SER A 15 29.57 10.38 -25.00
CA SER A 15 29.68 9.02 -25.51
C SER A 15 29.62 7.99 -24.37
N LEU A 16 30.41 8.21 -23.31
CA LEU A 16 30.44 7.35 -22.13
C LEU A 16 29.06 7.28 -21.44
N CYS A 17 28.36 8.41 -21.30
CA CYS A 17 27.01 8.45 -20.77
C CYS A 17 26.00 7.68 -21.65
N LYS A 18 26.12 7.77 -22.98
CA LYS A 18 25.26 7.01 -23.92
C LYS A 18 25.49 5.50 -23.79
N GLU A 19 26.75 5.08 -23.65
CA GLU A 19 27.11 3.68 -23.49
C GLU A 19 26.64 3.11 -22.16
N ARG A 20 26.85 3.85 -21.07
CA ARG A 20 26.36 3.49 -19.74
C ARG A 20 24.83 3.40 -19.69
N LYS A 21 24.13 4.32 -20.36
CA LYS A 21 22.66 4.27 -20.50
C LYS A 21 22.20 3.04 -21.29
N ARG A 22 22.91 2.67 -22.37
CA ARG A 22 22.64 1.45 -23.14
C ARG A 22 22.82 0.19 -22.30
N PHE A 23 23.93 0.11 -21.55
CA PHE A 23 24.22 -1.01 -20.67
C PHE A 23 23.15 -1.17 -19.60
N ILE A 24 22.77 -0.08 -18.92
CA ILE A 24 21.69 -0.09 -17.93
C ILE A 24 20.41 -0.59 -18.59
N LYS A 25 20.01 -0.04 -19.75
CA LYS A 25 18.79 -0.48 -20.44
C LYS A 25 18.78 -1.99 -20.73
N GLN A 26 19.85 -2.52 -21.30
CA GLN A 26 19.96 -3.97 -21.59
C GLN A 26 19.87 -4.82 -20.32
N ALA A 27 20.51 -4.39 -19.24
CA ALA A 27 20.48 -5.10 -17.97
C ALA A 27 19.09 -5.07 -17.30
N ILE A 28 18.34 -3.98 -17.50
CA ILE A 28 16.92 -3.88 -17.10
C ILE A 28 16.08 -4.89 -17.90
N ASP A 29 16.20 -4.88 -19.23
CA ASP A 29 15.44 -5.75 -20.12
C ASP A 29 15.69 -7.23 -19.80
N ALA A 30 16.95 -7.61 -19.52
CA ALA A 30 17.32 -8.97 -19.11
C ALA A 30 16.65 -9.40 -17.80
N ARG A 31 16.53 -8.50 -16.81
CA ARG A 31 15.86 -8.81 -15.55
C ARG A 31 14.35 -8.96 -15.70
N LEU A 32 13.74 -8.16 -16.58
CA LEU A 32 12.31 -8.32 -16.92
C LEU A 32 12.05 -9.67 -17.61
N GLN A 33 13.02 -10.19 -18.36
CA GLN A 33 12.98 -11.54 -18.96
C GLN A 33 13.28 -12.67 -17.97
N GLY A 34 13.48 -12.37 -16.68
CA GLY A 34 13.70 -13.37 -15.62
C GLY A 34 15.16 -13.74 -15.36
N VAL A 35 16.13 -13.10 -16.04
CA VAL A 35 17.56 -13.30 -15.78
C VAL A 35 17.96 -12.54 -14.51
N ARG A 36 17.80 -13.19 -13.35
CA ARG A 36 18.11 -12.61 -12.03
C ARG A 36 19.62 -12.67 -11.78
N ARG A 37 20.31 -11.52 -11.84
CA ARG A 37 21.66 -11.34 -11.28
C ARG A 37 21.61 -10.34 -10.14
N GLY A 38 21.75 -10.80 -8.91
CA GLY A 38 21.74 -10.00 -7.68
C GLY A 38 20.50 -10.25 -6.80
N LYS A 39 20.69 -10.25 -5.49
CA LYS A 39 19.61 -10.41 -4.51
C LYS A 39 19.11 -9.03 -4.07
N LEU A 40 17.79 -8.86 -3.99
CA LEU A 40 17.16 -7.68 -3.40
C LEU A 40 17.65 -7.38 -1.97
N GLY A 41 18.15 -8.40 -1.27
CA GLY A 41 18.63 -8.32 0.11
C GLY A 41 20.03 -7.71 0.29
N GLU A 42 20.74 -7.36 -0.78
CA GLU A 42 22.07 -6.71 -0.68
C GLU A 42 21.90 -5.19 -0.57
N LEU A 43 21.25 -4.70 0.49
CA LEU A 43 21.22 -3.28 0.83
C LEU A 43 22.51 -2.91 1.57
N THR A 44 23.11 -1.76 1.24
CA THR A 44 24.28 -1.25 1.97
C THR A 44 23.86 -0.73 3.36
N CYS A 45 24.81 -0.59 4.30
CA CYS A 45 24.53 -0.02 5.62
C CYS A 45 23.95 1.40 5.54
N GLU A 46 24.43 2.20 4.58
CA GLU A 46 23.90 3.55 4.33
C GLU A 46 22.46 3.50 3.82
N GLN A 47 22.15 2.60 2.87
CA GLN A 47 20.79 2.39 2.39
C GLN A 47 19.86 1.91 3.50
N LEU A 48 20.33 1.03 4.39
CA LEU A 48 19.55 0.56 5.54
C LEU A 48 19.22 1.68 6.52
N GLY A 49 20.16 2.59 6.79
CA GLY A 49 19.89 3.78 7.61
C GLY A 49 18.79 4.65 7.00
N LEU A 50 18.89 4.94 5.69
CA LEU A 50 17.89 5.73 4.97
C LEU A 50 16.52 5.05 4.93
N VAL A 51 16.48 3.72 4.77
CA VAL A 51 15.23 2.93 4.81
C VAL A 51 14.62 2.98 6.20
N ASN A 52 15.42 2.87 7.27
CA ASN A 52 14.93 2.97 8.65
C ASN A 52 14.32 4.36 8.94
N ASP A 53 14.99 5.43 8.52
CA ASP A 53 14.46 6.80 8.66
C ASP A 53 13.15 6.98 7.88
N LEU A 54 13.09 6.42 6.67
CA LEU A 54 11.88 6.40 5.86
C LEU A 54 10.75 5.62 6.55
N GLN A 55 11.04 4.46 7.14
CA GLN A 55 10.05 3.68 7.91
C GLN A 55 9.50 4.45 9.11
N CYS A 56 10.36 5.13 9.87
CA CYS A 56 9.92 5.99 10.98
C CYS A 56 8.99 7.11 10.53
N LYS A 57 9.25 7.69 9.35
CA LYS A 57 8.37 8.70 8.75
C LYS A 57 7.04 8.10 8.30
N ILE A 58 7.07 6.95 7.63
CA ILE A 58 5.87 6.25 7.16
C ILE A 58 4.97 5.91 8.33
N TYR A 59 5.52 5.37 9.42
CA TYR A 59 4.77 5.02 10.62
C TYR A 59 3.93 6.19 11.15
N LYS A 60 4.53 7.40 11.22
CA LYS A 60 3.82 8.60 11.68
C LYS A 60 2.71 9.05 10.73
N GLU A 61 2.90 8.91 9.42
CA GLU A 61 1.87 9.26 8.45
C GLU A 61 0.76 8.19 8.37
N GLU A 62 1.09 6.91 8.52
CA GLU A 62 0.12 5.83 8.63
C GLU A 62 -0.73 5.98 9.88
N GLU A 63 -0.13 6.36 11.02
CA GLU A 63 -0.86 6.67 12.24
C GLU A 63 -1.88 7.80 12.03
N LYS A 64 -1.54 8.86 11.29
CA LYS A 64 -2.49 9.93 10.95
C LYS A 64 -3.67 9.42 10.12
N VAL A 65 -3.40 8.60 9.09
CA VAL A 65 -4.46 8.02 8.25
C VAL A 65 -5.34 7.07 9.06
N SER A 66 -4.73 6.26 9.93
CA SER A 66 -5.43 5.34 10.84
C SER A 66 -6.34 6.10 11.81
N ASN A 67 -5.84 7.17 12.43
CA ASN A 67 -6.64 7.99 13.34
C ASN A 67 -7.81 8.67 12.63
N LYS A 68 -7.61 9.17 11.40
CA LYS A 68 -8.71 9.69 10.57
C LYS A 68 -9.78 8.62 10.28
N MET A 69 -9.35 7.40 9.95
CA MET A 69 -10.27 6.26 9.74
C MET A 69 -11.03 5.91 11.01
N ALA A 70 -10.35 5.85 12.16
CA ALA A 70 -10.97 5.54 13.44
C ALA A 70 -12.02 6.59 13.83
N SER A 71 -11.69 7.89 13.78
CA SER A 71 -12.64 8.96 14.08
C SER A 71 -13.82 8.96 13.10
N MET A 72 -13.60 8.64 11.84
CA MET A 72 -14.69 8.51 10.87
C MET A 72 -15.60 7.32 11.22
N GLN A 73 -15.04 6.17 11.60
CA GLN A 73 -15.82 4.99 12.01
C GLN A 73 -16.62 5.22 13.30
N GLU A 74 -16.06 5.97 14.25
CA GLU A 74 -16.76 6.42 15.47
C GLU A 74 -18.01 7.24 15.12
N ASN A 75 -17.88 8.25 14.24
CA ASN A 75 -19.02 9.10 13.85
C ASN A 75 -20.17 8.33 13.16
N ILE A 76 -19.89 7.23 12.44
CA ILE A 76 -20.95 6.39 11.83
C ILE A 76 -21.72 5.60 12.90
N ALA A 77 -20.97 5.12 13.91
CA ALA A 77 -21.53 4.32 14.98
C ALA A 77 -22.48 5.14 15.85
N ASP A 78 -22.17 6.42 16.05
CA ASP A 78 -22.95 7.30 16.93
C ASP A 78 -24.24 7.83 16.26
N ASP A 79 -24.17 8.30 15.01
CA ASP A 79 -25.27 9.08 14.41
C ASP A 79 -26.08 8.29 13.34
N PRO A 80 -25.51 7.88 12.17
CA PRO A 80 -26.26 7.15 11.13
C PRO A 80 -26.83 5.80 11.58
N LEU A 81 -26.04 4.99 12.30
CA LEU A 81 -26.49 3.67 12.74
C LEU A 81 -27.58 3.76 13.81
N ALA A 82 -27.52 4.77 14.68
CA ALA A 82 -28.57 5.04 15.66
C ALA A 82 -29.88 5.49 15.00
N LEU A 83 -29.81 6.34 13.96
CA LEU A 83 -30.97 6.75 13.18
C LEU A 83 -31.63 5.56 12.46
N ILE A 84 -30.84 4.71 11.79
CA ILE A 84 -31.32 3.50 11.11
C ILE A 84 -31.94 2.52 12.11
N ALA A 85 -31.31 2.32 13.28
CA ALA A 85 -31.86 1.46 14.32
C ALA A 85 -33.21 1.99 14.84
N ASN A 86 -33.31 3.30 15.09
CA ASN A 86 -34.53 3.93 15.55
C ASN A 86 -35.69 3.82 14.53
N GLU A 87 -35.41 3.94 13.23
CA GLU A 87 -36.41 3.73 12.18
C GLU A 87 -36.92 2.28 12.15
N PHE A 88 -36.00 1.32 12.33
CA PHE A 88 -36.33 -0.09 12.38
C PHE A 88 -37.25 -0.43 13.56
N TYR A 89 -36.98 0.14 14.75
CA TYR A 89 -37.83 -0.03 15.93
C TYR A 89 -39.14 0.77 15.86
N SER A 90 -39.16 1.91 15.17
CA SER A 90 -40.34 2.76 15.01
C SER A 90 -41.31 2.28 13.92
N GLY A 91 -40.96 1.23 13.16
CA GLY A 91 -41.81 0.64 12.13
C GLY A 91 -41.97 1.51 10.86
N ARG A 92 -41.12 2.53 10.67
CA ARG A 92 -41.12 3.40 9.47
C ARG A 92 -40.17 2.89 8.37
N VAL A 93 -39.92 1.58 8.35
CA VAL A 93 -39.02 0.94 7.39
C VAL A 93 -39.61 1.11 5.99
N GLY A 94 -39.01 2.00 5.18
CA GLY A 94 -39.40 2.24 3.79
C GLY A 94 -39.71 3.69 3.40
N GLU A 95 -39.78 4.62 4.36
CA GLU A 95 -39.74 6.05 4.05
C GLU A 95 -38.26 6.44 3.82
N SER A 96 -37.92 6.94 2.63
CA SER A 96 -36.58 7.49 2.37
C SER A 96 -36.38 8.69 3.29
N ASN A 97 -35.52 8.50 4.28
CA ASN A 97 -35.15 9.55 5.19
C ASN A 97 -33.95 10.26 4.61
N ASP A 98 -34.22 11.40 3.96
CA ASP A 98 -33.21 12.25 3.35
C ASP A 98 -32.02 12.55 4.29
N ASP A 99 -32.22 12.51 5.60
CA ASP A 99 -31.16 12.72 6.60
C ASP A 99 -30.20 11.52 6.72
N VAL A 100 -30.70 10.29 6.58
CA VAL A 100 -29.86 9.07 6.53
C VAL A 100 -29.06 9.03 5.23
N ASP A 101 -29.70 9.33 4.10
CA ASP A 101 -29.03 9.37 2.80
C ASP A 101 -27.93 10.45 2.76
N ARG A 102 -28.21 11.65 3.28
CA ARG A 102 -27.20 12.71 3.43
C ARG A 102 -26.02 12.29 4.31
N ALA A 103 -26.29 11.58 5.40
CA ALA A 103 -25.24 11.11 6.30
C ALA A 103 -24.35 10.03 5.65
N LEU A 104 -24.95 9.12 4.88
CA LEU A 104 -24.24 8.10 4.11
C LEU A 104 -23.38 8.70 2.99
N ASP A 105 -23.89 9.72 2.28
CA ASP A 105 -23.13 10.43 1.26
C ASP A 105 -21.93 11.19 1.84
N ALA A 106 -22.14 11.90 2.96
CA ALA A 106 -21.06 12.58 3.68
C ALA A 106 -19.97 11.59 4.13
N HIS A 107 -20.39 10.41 4.60
CA HIS A 107 -19.50 9.33 4.99
C HIS A 107 -18.73 8.73 3.80
N SER A 108 -19.41 8.47 2.67
CA SER A 108 -18.78 8.00 1.43
C SER A 108 -17.69 8.97 0.94
N LEU A 109 -17.96 10.29 1.01
CA LEU A 109 -17.00 11.32 0.67
C LEU A 109 -15.80 11.35 1.64
N ALA A 110 -16.04 11.16 2.93
CA ALA A 110 -14.98 11.06 3.94
C ALA A 110 -14.08 9.83 3.70
N LEU A 111 -14.67 8.67 3.42
CA LEU A 111 -13.95 7.46 3.03
C LEU A 111 -13.11 7.66 1.77
N ALA A 112 -13.69 8.27 0.73
CA ALA A 112 -12.96 8.57 -0.49
C ALA A 112 -11.74 9.47 -0.24
N THR A 113 -11.86 10.41 0.71
CA THR A 113 -10.76 11.29 1.12
C THR A 113 -9.67 10.51 1.86
N ILE A 114 -10.03 9.60 2.76
CA ILE A 114 -9.07 8.76 3.49
C ILE A 114 -8.35 7.80 2.55
N LEU A 115 -9.06 7.18 1.61
CA LEU A 115 -8.45 6.33 0.58
C LEU A 115 -7.47 7.11 -0.29
N LYS A 116 -7.84 8.33 -0.70
CA LYS A 116 -6.95 9.23 -1.45
C LYS A 116 -5.69 9.59 -0.65
N ASP A 117 -5.83 9.89 0.64
CA ASP A 117 -4.69 10.17 1.52
C ASP A 117 -3.78 8.94 1.67
N ALA A 118 -4.37 7.75 1.82
CA ALA A 118 -3.66 6.48 1.89
C ALA A 118 -2.90 6.17 0.58
N ASP A 119 -3.53 6.36 -0.57
CA ASP A 119 -2.90 6.18 -1.89
C ASP A 119 -1.76 7.16 -2.11
N LYS A 120 -1.96 8.43 -1.71
CA LYS A 120 -0.91 9.44 -1.74
C LYS A 120 0.29 9.02 -0.90
N LEU A 121 0.07 8.52 0.31
CA LEU A 121 1.12 8.00 1.19
C LEU A 121 1.83 6.79 0.55
N ARG A 122 1.09 5.86 -0.04
CA ARG A 122 1.64 4.71 -0.76
C ARG A 122 2.57 5.13 -1.90
N LEU A 123 2.14 6.10 -2.70
CA LEU A 123 2.91 6.62 -3.83
C LEU A 123 4.15 7.41 -3.38
N SER A 124 4.04 8.23 -2.33
CA SER A 124 5.20 8.93 -1.77
C SER A 124 6.22 7.96 -1.19
N THR A 125 5.77 6.94 -0.47
CA THR A 125 6.63 5.88 0.07
C THR A 125 7.37 5.16 -1.03
N LEU A 126 6.68 4.75 -2.10
CA LEU A 126 7.30 4.11 -3.24
C LEU A 126 8.35 5.02 -3.88
N LYS A 127 8.03 6.29 -4.08
CA LYS A 127 8.95 7.27 -4.68
C LYS A 127 10.22 7.47 -3.83
N GLU A 128 10.07 7.65 -2.53
CA GLU A 128 11.19 7.84 -1.60
C GLU A 128 12.05 6.58 -1.48
N LEU A 129 11.43 5.40 -1.43
CA LEU A 129 12.15 4.13 -1.41
C LEU A 129 12.95 3.92 -2.70
N LEU A 130 12.36 4.18 -3.87
CA LEU A 130 13.05 4.07 -5.16
C LEU A 130 14.21 5.07 -5.30
N ALA A 131 14.19 6.18 -4.56
CA ALA A 131 15.29 7.14 -4.53
C ALA A 131 16.50 6.66 -3.70
N ILE A 132 16.28 5.78 -2.71
CA ILE A 132 17.33 5.17 -1.89
C ILE A 132 17.98 3.99 -2.61
N LEU A 133 17.19 3.26 -3.41
CA LEU A 133 17.63 2.06 -4.11
C LEU A 133 18.47 2.38 -5.34
N THR A 134 19.40 1.48 -5.66
CA THR A 134 20.03 1.48 -6.99
C THR A 134 18.99 1.13 -8.06
N PRO A 135 19.17 1.55 -9.33
CA PRO A 135 18.23 1.25 -10.41
C PRO A 135 17.91 -0.24 -10.55
N PHE A 136 18.90 -1.08 -10.26
CA PHE A 136 18.79 -2.52 -10.26
C PHE A 136 17.92 -3.03 -9.09
N GLN A 137 18.25 -2.66 -7.85
CA GLN A 137 17.43 -3.03 -6.67
C GLN A 137 15.98 -2.54 -6.82
N ALA A 138 15.77 -1.34 -7.36
CA ALA A 138 14.46 -0.77 -7.65
C ALA A 138 13.60 -1.67 -8.55
N ILE A 139 14.17 -2.24 -9.62
CA ILE A 139 13.44 -3.14 -10.52
C ILE A 139 13.10 -4.46 -9.85
N ASP A 140 14.07 -5.06 -9.14
CA ASP A 140 13.79 -6.29 -8.41
C ASP A 140 12.71 -6.07 -7.34
N TYR A 141 12.69 -4.89 -6.70
CA TYR A 141 11.68 -4.50 -5.74
C TYR A 141 10.32 -4.37 -6.42
N LEU A 142 10.22 -3.66 -7.54
CA LEU A 142 8.98 -3.49 -8.29
C LEU A 142 8.41 -4.82 -8.79
N ILE A 143 9.27 -5.73 -9.26
CA ILE A 143 8.87 -7.09 -9.65
C ILE A 143 8.29 -7.84 -8.43
N ALA A 144 8.99 -7.80 -7.29
CA ALA A 144 8.53 -8.46 -6.06
C ALA A 144 7.22 -7.84 -5.54
N ALA A 145 7.11 -6.51 -5.54
CA ALA A 145 5.93 -5.78 -5.13
C ALA A 145 4.72 -6.11 -6.03
N LYS A 146 4.91 -6.19 -7.36
CA LYS A 146 3.84 -6.58 -8.28
C LYS A 146 3.39 -8.02 -8.06
N LYS A 147 4.33 -8.95 -7.83
CA LYS A 147 4.00 -10.34 -7.48
C LYS A 147 3.19 -10.41 -6.18
N LEU A 148 3.61 -9.69 -5.14
CA LEU A 148 2.89 -9.61 -3.87
C LEU A 148 1.49 -9.04 -4.03
N HIS A 149 1.34 -7.98 -4.83
CA HIS A 149 0.04 -7.35 -5.08
C HIS A 149 -0.93 -8.31 -5.78
N LEU A 150 -0.46 -9.07 -6.78
CA LEU A 150 -1.26 -10.10 -7.44
C LEU A 150 -1.67 -11.21 -6.46
N SER A 151 -0.74 -11.72 -5.65
CA SER A 151 -1.08 -12.74 -4.65
C SER A 151 -2.04 -12.23 -3.58
N SER A 152 -1.93 -10.97 -3.15
CA SER A 152 -2.85 -10.38 -2.17
C SER A 152 -4.26 -10.22 -2.75
N PHE A 153 -4.37 -9.86 -4.03
CA PHE A 153 -5.67 -9.77 -4.72
C PHE A 153 -6.32 -11.16 -4.87
N GLU A 154 -5.53 -12.18 -5.20
CA GLU A 154 -6.01 -13.57 -5.28
C GLU A 154 -6.55 -14.08 -3.92
N LEU A 155 -5.82 -13.79 -2.82
CA LEU A 155 -6.26 -14.15 -1.47
C LEU A 155 -7.52 -13.39 -1.04
N SER A 156 -7.64 -12.10 -1.39
CA SER A 156 -8.82 -11.29 -1.10
C SER A 156 -10.05 -11.77 -1.86
N ASN A 157 -9.92 -12.13 -3.15
CA ASN A 157 -11.02 -12.69 -3.93
C ASN A 157 -11.43 -14.08 -3.43
N GLY A 158 -10.47 -14.91 -3.01
CA GLY A 158 -10.77 -16.19 -2.36
C GLY A 158 -11.52 -16.01 -1.04
N PHE A 159 -11.11 -15.06 -0.20
CA PHE A 159 -11.77 -14.77 1.08
C PHE A 159 -13.17 -14.15 0.88
N PHE A 160 -13.33 -13.27 -0.11
CA PHE A 160 -14.63 -12.72 -0.48
C PHE A 160 -15.57 -13.84 -0.90
N PHE A 161 -15.12 -14.79 -1.75
CA PHE A 161 -15.93 -15.93 -2.17
C PHE A 161 -16.35 -16.86 -1.01
N LEU A 162 -15.48 -17.05 -0.02
CA LEU A 162 -15.80 -17.76 1.23
C LEU A 162 -16.79 -17.00 2.12
N SER A 163 -16.77 -15.67 2.09
CA SER A 163 -17.64 -14.81 2.92
C SER A 163 -19.08 -14.76 2.40
N ILE A 164 -19.29 -14.78 1.07
CA ILE A 164 -20.64 -14.79 0.45
C ILE A 164 -21.27 -16.20 0.39
N THR A 165 -20.50 -17.26 0.69
CA THR A 165 -20.99 -18.65 0.71
C THR A 165 -21.23 -19.21 2.11
N GLN A 166 -20.84 -18.49 3.18
CA GLN A 166 -21.23 -18.84 4.54
C GLN A 166 -22.51 -18.08 4.93
N PRO A 167 -23.61 -18.77 5.31
CA PRO A 167 -24.75 -18.09 5.89
C PRO A 167 -24.32 -17.43 7.21
N VAL A 168 -24.79 -16.20 7.45
CA VAL A 168 -24.57 -15.42 8.68
C VAL A 168 -24.80 -16.34 9.89
N ILE A 169 -23.71 -16.79 10.52
CA ILE A 169 -23.80 -17.64 11.71
C ILE A 169 -24.14 -16.72 12.87
N SER A 170 -25.37 -16.85 13.39
CA SER A 170 -25.82 -16.24 14.63
C SER A 170 -24.79 -16.44 15.75
N SER A 171 -24.59 -15.38 16.53
CA SER A 171 -23.55 -15.15 17.54
C SER A 171 -23.61 -16.05 18.79
N GLU A 172 -23.87 -17.35 18.66
CA GLU A 172 -24.04 -18.24 19.82
C GLU A 172 -23.02 -19.39 19.95
N ASN A 173 -22.03 -19.50 19.04
CA ASN A 173 -21.11 -20.66 19.04
C ASN A 173 -19.61 -20.33 18.92
N LEU A 174 -19.16 -19.16 19.39
CA LEU A 174 -17.72 -18.89 19.50
C LEU A 174 -17.16 -19.38 20.86
N LYS A 175 -16.91 -20.68 20.99
CA LYS A 175 -15.88 -21.18 21.92
C LYS A 175 -14.57 -21.33 21.15
N PRO A 176 -13.52 -20.55 21.44
CA PRO A 176 -12.24 -20.71 20.75
C PRO A 176 -11.55 -22.01 21.21
N LYS A 177 -11.55 -23.05 20.36
CA LYS A 177 -10.65 -24.20 20.51
C LYS A 177 -9.27 -23.83 19.94
N PHE A 178 -8.47 -23.11 20.72
CA PHE A 178 -7.04 -23.03 20.48
C PHE A 178 -6.36 -24.25 21.12
N THR A 179 -6.08 -25.27 20.33
CA THR A 179 -5.12 -26.33 20.71
C THR A 179 -3.75 -25.97 20.17
N LEU A 180 -2.85 -25.54 21.07
CA LEU A 180 -1.44 -25.34 20.77
C LEU A 180 -0.77 -26.68 20.41
N PRO A 181 0.04 -26.76 19.34
CA PRO A 181 0.86 -27.94 19.08
C PRO A 181 1.99 -28.03 20.12
N LYS A 182 2.14 -29.21 20.73
CA LYS A 182 3.24 -29.49 21.66
C LYS A 182 4.56 -29.51 20.90
N LEU A 183 5.53 -28.71 21.34
CA LEU A 183 6.92 -28.83 20.91
C LEU A 183 7.53 -30.13 21.50
N PRO A 184 8.30 -30.90 20.72
CA PRO A 184 9.07 -32.02 21.24
C PRO A 184 10.28 -31.51 22.05
N ILE A 185 10.56 -32.21 23.16
CA ILE A 185 11.74 -32.03 24.02
C ILE A 185 12.95 -32.66 23.32
#